data_AF-A0A396J7R2-F1
#
_entry.id   AF-A0A396J7R2-F1
#
_cell.length_a   1.000
_cell.length_b   1.000
_cell.length_c   1.000
_cell.angle_alpha   90.00
_cell.angle_beta   90.00
_cell.angle_gamma   90.00
#
_symmetry.space_group_name_H-M   'P 1'
#
loop_
_entity.id
_entity.type
_entity.pdbx_description
1 polymer ?
#
loop_
_entity_poly.entity_id
_entity_poly.type
_entity_poly.pdbx_seq_one_letter_code
_entity_poly.pdbx_strand_id
1 'polypeptide(L)'
;MKNHVVFQLVKFLWTTILDQHYPPEELHKIINQPSQLIFDAAEVGNYGFLSELISVYPSLIWDVDCKNRTILHIAVLNRHYSIFNFIHQMGHIKGFILTYENDEDRNTLLHLAAKLAPQVQLVP
;
A
#
# COMPACT_ATOMS: atom_id res chain seq x y z
N MET A 1 12.10 20.75 -2.78
CA MET A 1 13.49 20.27 -2.56
C MET A 1 13.61 19.26 -1.41
N LYS A 2 13.15 19.54 -0.18
CA LYS A 2 13.30 18.62 0.96
C LYS A 2 12.70 17.21 0.73
N ASN A 3 11.46 17.12 0.22
CA ASN A 3 10.80 15.83 -0.02
C ASN A 3 11.48 14.98 -1.11
N HIS A 4 12.13 15.63 -2.09
CA HIS A 4 12.86 14.93 -3.15
C HIS A 4 14.05 14.15 -2.59
N VAL A 5 14.82 14.77 -1.69
CA VAL A 5 15.96 14.11 -1.04
C VAL A 5 15.50 12.94 -0.16
N VAL A 6 14.36 13.09 0.53
CA VAL A 6 13.78 12.02 1.35
C VAL A 6 13.40 10.81 0.48
N PHE A 7 12.71 11.03 -0.63
CA PHE A 7 12.32 9.92 -1.52
C PHE A 7 13.50 9.27 -2.23
N GLN A 8 14.54 10.04 -2.58
CA GLN A 8 15.79 9.48 -3.07
C GLN A 8 16.48 8.59 -2.03
N LEU A 9 16.49 9.00 -0.76
CA LEU A 9 17.04 8.17 0.32
C LEU A 9 16.22 6.90 0.52
N VAL A 10 14.88 7.00 0.54
CA VAL A 10 13.98 5.83 0.63
C VAL A 10 14.27 4.85 -0.49
N LYS A 11 14.32 5.34 -1.74
CA LYS A 11 14.62 4.52 -2.91
C LYS A 11 15.98 3.86 -2.79
N PHE A 12 17.01 4.60 -2.40
CA PHE A 12 18.37 4.09 -2.22
C PHE A 12 18.43 2.96 -1.20
N LEU A 13 17.87 3.18 -0.01
CA LEU A 13 17.81 2.17 1.05
C LEU A 13 17.04 0.93 0.58
N TRP A 14 15.91 1.14 -0.07
CA TRP A 14 15.09 0.04 -0.58
C TRP A 14 15.81 -0.80 -1.63
N THR A 15 16.46 -0.17 -2.61
CA THR A 15 17.30 -0.88 -3.59
C THR A 15 18.45 -1.64 -2.93
N THR A 16 19.09 -1.04 -1.93
CA THR A 16 20.20 -1.67 -1.20
C THR A 16 19.74 -2.92 -0.43
N ILE A 17 18.55 -2.89 0.17
CA ILE A 17 17.94 -4.04 0.86
C ILE A 17 17.64 -5.16 -0.13
N LEU A 18 17.06 -4.83 -1.28
CA LEU A 18 16.72 -5.82 -2.31
C LEU A 18 17.98 -6.47 -2.91
N ASP A 19 19.06 -5.71 -3.07
CA ASP A 19 20.36 -6.21 -3.56
C ASP A 19 21.04 -7.20 -2.60
N GLN A 20 20.63 -7.27 -1.33
CA GLN A 20 21.12 -8.31 -0.40
C GLN A 20 20.56 -9.70 -0.70
N HIS A 21 19.58 -9.82 -1.62
CA HIS A 21 18.96 -11.10 -2.00
C HIS A 21 18.45 -11.92 -0.81
N TYR A 22 17.84 -11.25 0.16
CA TYR A 22 17.22 -11.90 1.31
C TYR A 22 16.21 -12.96 0.86
N PRO A 23 16.09 -14.09 1.58
CA PRO A 23 15.00 -15.01 1.36
C PRO A 23 13.65 -14.28 1.59
N PRO A 24 12.57 -14.67 0.89
CA PRO A 24 11.28 -13.97 0.98
C PRO A 24 10.76 -13.79 2.42
N GLU A 25 11.00 -14.78 3.29
CA GLU A 25 10.67 -14.75 4.72
C GLU A 25 11.35 -13.60 5.48
N GLU A 26 12.63 -13.33 5.19
CA GLU A 26 13.39 -12.27 5.86
C GLU A 26 13.01 -10.90 5.30
N LEU A 27 12.84 -10.78 3.98
CA LEU A 27 12.34 -9.56 3.36
C LEU A 27 10.95 -9.20 3.90
N HIS A 28 10.08 -10.19 4.04
CA HIS A 28 8.76 -10.01 4.63
C HIS A 28 8.83 -9.53 6.08
N LYS A 29 9.75 -10.06 6.89
CA LYS A 29 9.98 -9.57 8.27
C LYS A 29 10.49 -8.13 8.28
N ILE A 30 11.40 -7.76 7.37
CA ILE A 30 11.91 -6.38 7.26
C ILE A 30 10.76 -5.40 6.94
N ILE A 31 9.82 -5.79 6.08
CA ILE A 31 8.66 -4.97 5.71
C ILE A 31 7.62 -4.92 6.83
N ASN A 32 7.42 -6.02 7.55
CA ASN A 32 6.27 -6.20 8.46
C ASN A 32 6.62 -6.24 9.96
N GLN A 33 7.85 -5.91 10.37
CA GLN A 33 8.25 -5.80 11.77
C GLN A 33 9.13 -4.56 12.05
N PRO A 34 8.91 -3.83 13.17
CA PRO A 34 7.88 -4.05 14.18
C PRO A 34 6.48 -3.58 13.76
N SER A 35 6.35 -2.93 12.61
CA SER A 35 5.08 -2.41 12.09
C SER A 35 4.80 -2.95 10.68
N GLN A 36 3.59 -2.70 10.17
CA GLN A 36 3.16 -3.17 8.87
C GLN A 36 3.40 -2.07 7.82
N LEU A 37 4.67 -1.85 7.48
CA LEU A 37 5.18 -0.63 6.85
C LEU A 37 4.34 -0.12 5.66
N ILE A 38 4.00 -1.00 4.72
CA ILE A 38 3.23 -0.64 3.52
C ILE A 38 1.75 -0.36 3.82
N PHE A 39 1.19 -1.02 4.84
CA PHE A 39 -0.20 -0.87 5.23
C PHE A 39 -0.39 0.38 6.11
N ASP A 40 0.53 0.63 7.03
CA ASP A 40 0.58 1.86 7.83
C ASP A 40 0.71 3.09 6.91
N ALA A 41 1.61 3.02 5.92
CA ALA A 41 1.77 4.07 4.92
C ALA A 41 0.50 4.29 4.09
N ALA A 42 -0.24 3.22 3.78
CA ALA A 42 -1.51 3.31 3.06
C ALA A 42 -2.62 3.93 3.91
N GLU A 43 -2.68 3.61 5.20
CA GLU A 43 -3.66 4.14 6.15
C GLU A 43 -3.53 5.65 6.32
N VAL A 44 -2.29 6.15 6.44
CA VAL A 44 -2.01 7.59 6.62
C VAL A 44 -1.87 8.37 5.30
N GLY A 45 -1.97 7.70 4.15
CA GLY A 45 -1.93 8.36 2.85
C GLY A 45 -0.54 8.78 2.37
N ASN A 46 0.51 8.10 2.82
CA ASN A 46 1.89 8.41 2.46
C ASN A 46 2.23 7.91 1.04
N TYR A 47 1.62 8.57 0.04
CA TYR A 47 1.76 8.25 -1.37
C TYR A 47 3.23 8.24 -1.83
N GLY A 48 4.00 9.26 -1.48
CA GLY A 48 5.37 9.39 -1.96
C GLY A 48 6.28 8.24 -1.52
N PHE A 49 6.14 7.80 -0.27
CA PHE A 49 6.83 6.62 0.22
C PHE A 49 6.43 5.36 -0.55
N LEU A 50 5.12 5.09 -0.63
CA LEU A 50 4.60 3.90 -1.33
C LEU A 50 4.98 3.88 -2.81
N SER A 51 4.97 5.03 -3.49
CA SER A 51 5.37 5.11 -4.89
C SER A 51 6.83 4.73 -5.10
N GLU A 52 7.74 5.07 -4.18
CA GLU A 52 9.15 4.65 -4.30
C GLU A 52 9.30 3.15 -4.11
N LEU A 53 8.63 2.56 -3.11
CA LEU A 53 8.72 1.13 -2.82
C LEU A 53 8.14 0.28 -3.95
N ILE A 54 6.91 0.59 -4.36
CA ILE A 54 6.15 -0.17 -5.37
C ILE A 54 6.78 0.00 -6.77
N SER A 55 7.35 1.16 -7.08
CA SER A 55 8.01 1.36 -8.38
C SER A 55 9.25 0.48 -8.55
N VAL A 56 9.92 0.12 -7.45
CA VAL A 56 11.09 -0.78 -7.47
C VAL A 56 10.67 -2.24 -7.30
N TYR A 57 9.67 -2.51 -6.45
CA TYR A 57 9.18 -3.86 -6.17
C TYR A 57 7.65 -3.96 -6.36
N PRO A 58 7.16 -4.06 -7.61
CA PRO A 58 5.73 -3.99 -7.92
C PRO A 58 4.88 -5.10 -7.30
N SER A 59 5.47 -6.23 -6.92
CA SER A 59 4.74 -7.34 -6.30
C SER A 59 4.15 -7.00 -4.93
N LEU A 60 4.63 -5.93 -4.26
CA LEU A 60 4.07 -5.46 -2.99
C LEU A 60 2.56 -5.17 -3.05
N ILE A 61 2.01 -4.89 -4.24
CA ILE A 61 0.56 -4.65 -4.40
C ILE A 61 -0.29 -5.89 -4.08
N TRP A 62 0.32 -7.08 -4.10
CA TRP A 62 -0.32 -8.36 -3.80
C TRP A 62 -0.23 -8.76 -2.34
N ASP A 63 0.59 -8.06 -1.54
CA ASP A 63 0.72 -8.34 -0.12
C ASP A 63 -0.59 -8.00 0.60
N VAL A 64 -0.90 -8.80 1.62
CA VAL A 64 -2.09 -8.66 2.45
C VAL A 64 -1.73 -8.52 3.92
N ASP A 65 -2.52 -7.74 4.65
CA ASP A 65 -2.43 -7.66 6.11
C ASP A 65 -3.06 -8.89 6.79
N CYS A 66 -3.07 -8.91 8.12
CA CYS A 66 -3.67 -9.98 8.91
C CYS A 66 -5.20 -10.13 8.73
N LYS A 67 -5.86 -9.19 8.04
CA LYS A 67 -7.29 -9.20 7.71
C LYS A 67 -7.54 -9.48 6.24
N ASN A 68 -6.51 -9.97 5.55
CA ASN A 68 -6.52 -10.24 4.12
C ASN A 68 -6.87 -9.00 3.29
N ARG A 69 -6.33 -7.83 3.67
CA ARG A 69 -6.53 -6.56 2.95
C ARG A 69 -5.24 -6.14 2.26
N THR A 70 -5.33 -5.87 0.96
CA THR A 70 -4.23 -5.25 0.21
C THR A 70 -4.09 -3.76 0.50
N ILE A 71 -2.96 -3.16 0.07
CA ILE A 71 -2.73 -1.69 0.12
C ILE A 71 -3.92 -0.90 -0.44
N LEU A 72 -4.58 -1.42 -1.48
CA LEU A 72 -5.74 -0.76 -2.10
C LEU A 72 -6.99 -0.77 -1.21
N HIS A 73 -7.25 -1.86 -0.48
CA HIS A 73 -8.37 -1.89 0.47
C HIS A 73 -8.19 -0.82 1.54
N ILE A 74 -6.98 -0.71 2.09
CA ILE A 74 -6.65 0.26 3.14
C ILE A 74 -6.71 1.70 2.60
N ALA A 75 -6.15 1.95 1.42
CA ALA A 75 -6.18 3.27 0.79
C ALA A 75 -7.61 3.72 0.48
N VAL A 76 -8.49 2.83 -0.01
CA VAL A 76 -9.89 3.16 -0.29
C VAL A 76 -10.69 3.37 0.98
N LEU A 77 -10.52 2.51 1.98
CA LEU A 77 -11.14 2.67 3.29
C LEU A 77 -10.81 4.05 3.90
N ASN A 78 -9.59 4.53 3.68
CA ASN A 78 -9.10 5.83 4.14
C ASN A 78 -9.06 6.90 3.04
N ARG A 79 -9.91 6.86 2.00
CA ARG A 79 -10.05 7.86 0.89
C ARG A 79 -8.75 8.46 0.33
N HIS A 80 -7.66 7.71 0.30
CA HIS A 80 -6.40 8.18 -0.28
C HIS A 80 -6.38 7.92 -1.79
N TYR A 81 -7.11 8.76 -2.52
CA TYR A 81 -7.29 8.64 -3.97
C TYR A 81 -5.96 8.62 -4.76
N SER A 82 -4.94 9.34 -4.30
CA SER A 82 -3.61 9.36 -4.95
C SER A 82 -2.98 7.97 -5.02
N ILE A 83 -3.06 7.19 -3.93
CA ILE A 83 -2.56 5.81 -3.86
C ILE A 83 -3.42 4.89 -4.73
N PHE A 84 -4.76 5.04 -4.67
CA PHE A 84 -5.66 4.28 -5.53
C PHE A 84 -5.33 4.49 -7.01
N ASN A 85 -5.20 5.75 -7.45
CA ASN A 85 -4.98 6.08 -8.85
C ASN A 85 -3.62 5.58 -9.34
N PHE A 86 -2.56 5.74 -8.52
CA PHE A 86 -1.23 5.22 -8.83
C PHE A 86 -1.26 3.72 -9.07
N ILE A 87 -1.82 2.96 -8.14
CA ILE A 87 -1.87 1.50 -8.24
C ILE A 87 -2.78 1.10 -9.41
N HIS A 88 -4.00 1.67 -9.53
CA HIS A 88 -4.94 1.39 -10.62
C HIS A 88 -4.34 1.61 -12.02
N GLN A 89 -3.46 2.62 -12.19
CA GLN A 89 -2.78 2.90 -13.46
C GLN A 89 -1.73 1.85 -13.85
N MET A 90 -1.28 1.00 -12.92
CA MET A 90 -0.34 -0.10 -13.21
C MET A 90 -0.99 -1.26 -14.00
N GLY A 91 -2.28 -1.17 -14.33
CA GLY A 91 -2.95 -2.00 -15.35
C GLY A 91 -3.37 -3.40 -14.90
N HIS A 92 -2.48 -4.16 -14.25
CA HIS A 92 -2.66 -5.57 -13.85
C HIS A 92 -3.75 -5.83 -12.80
N ILE A 93 -4.42 -4.78 -12.32
CA ILE A 93 -5.15 -4.74 -11.06
C ILE A 93 -6.67 -4.78 -11.26
N LYS A 94 -7.13 -4.44 -12.47
CA LYS A 94 -8.56 -4.25 -12.77
C LYS A 94 -9.41 -5.50 -12.54
N GLY A 95 -8.90 -6.69 -12.83
CA GLY A 95 -9.70 -7.92 -12.72
C GLY A 95 -9.76 -8.49 -11.30
N PHE A 96 -8.60 -8.62 -10.66
CA PHE A 96 -8.47 -9.41 -9.43
C PHE A 96 -8.79 -8.60 -8.16
N ILE A 97 -8.34 -7.35 -8.10
CA ILE A 97 -8.44 -6.57 -6.86
C ILE A 97 -9.84 -5.95 -6.70
N LEU A 98 -10.58 -5.69 -7.79
CA LEU A 98 -11.97 -5.20 -7.70
C LEU A 98 -12.94 -6.21 -7.08
N THR A 99 -12.69 -7.51 -7.27
CA THR A 99 -13.52 -8.60 -6.75
C THR A 99 -12.94 -9.27 -5.51
N TYR A 100 -11.73 -8.88 -5.09
CA TYR A 100 -11.10 -9.41 -3.90
C TYR A 100 -11.90 -9.02 -2.65
N GLU A 101 -12.19 -10.02 -1.81
CA GLU A 101 -12.95 -9.86 -0.57
C GLU A 101 -11.96 -9.89 0.60
N ASN A 102 -12.14 -9.01 1.58
CA ASN A 102 -11.44 -9.16 2.86
C ASN A 102 -12.02 -10.31 3.69
N ASP A 103 -11.25 -10.82 4.65
CA ASP A 103 -11.70 -12.00 5.42
C ASP A 103 -12.79 -11.66 6.45
N GLU A 104 -12.73 -10.46 7.06
CA GLU A 104 -13.60 -10.11 8.18
C GLU A 104 -15.07 -9.97 7.79
N ASP A 105 -15.33 -9.22 6.70
CA ASP A 105 -16.69 -8.83 6.32
C ASP A 105 -17.06 -9.30 4.91
N ARG A 106 -16.12 -9.93 4.19
CA ARG A 106 -16.24 -10.23 2.76
C ARG A 106 -16.52 -8.99 1.90
N ASN A 107 -15.99 -7.85 2.32
CA ASN A 107 -16.14 -6.59 1.63
C ASN A 107 -15.18 -6.51 0.46
N THR A 108 -15.74 -6.28 -0.74
CA THR A 108 -14.95 -5.85 -1.89
C THR A 108 -14.55 -4.38 -1.77
N LEU A 109 -13.62 -3.95 -2.61
CA LEU A 109 -13.22 -2.54 -2.74
C LEU A 109 -14.40 -1.58 -2.95
N LEU A 110 -15.44 -1.99 -3.70
CA LEU A 110 -16.62 -1.17 -3.91
C LEU A 110 -17.46 -1.01 -2.63
N HIS A 111 -17.59 -2.08 -1.84
CA HIS A 111 -18.23 -2.01 -0.52
C HIS A 111 -17.48 -1.05 0.41
N LEU A 112 -16.14 -1.12 0.44
CA LEU A 112 -15.31 -0.22 1.25
C LEU A 112 -15.44 1.24 0.82
N ALA A 113 -15.51 1.50 -0.49
CA ALA A 113 -15.72 2.85 -1.02
C ALA A 113 -17.07 3.45 -0.61
N ALA A 114 -18.11 2.60 -0.47
CA ALA A 114 -19.45 3.00 -0.06
C ALA A 114 -19.62 3.20 1.46
N LYS A 115 -18.67 2.74 2.30
CA LYS A 115 -18.70 3.01 3.75
C LYS A 115 -18.59 4.51 4.02
N LEU A 116 -18.90 4.95 5.24
CA LEU A 116 -18.63 6.34 5.64
C LEU A 116 -17.11 6.57 5.69
N ALA A 117 -16.63 7.73 5.22
CA ALA A 117 -15.22 8.07 5.28
C ALA A 117 -14.77 8.31 6.74
N PRO A 118 -13.48 8.10 7.07
CA PRO A 118 -12.94 8.47 8.37
C PRO A 118 -13.17 9.96 8.66
N GLN A 119 -13.43 10.31 9.92
CA GLN A 119 -13.74 11.68 10.32
C GLN A 119 -12.69 12.70 9.86
N VAL A 120 -11.39 12.34 9.89
CA VAL A 120 -10.28 13.18 9.43
C VAL A 120 -10.46 13.67 7.99
N GLN A 121 -11.22 12.94 7.17
CA GLN A 121 -11.49 13.25 5.77
C GLN A 121 -12.88 13.80 5.50
N LEU A 122 -13.72 13.89 6.54
CA LEU A 122 -15.06 14.48 6.49
C LEU A 122 -15.04 15.98 6.84
N VAL A 123 -13.92 16.51 7.35
CA VAL A 123 -13.78 17.92 7.69
C VAL A 123 -13.38 18.72 6.44
N PRO A 124 -14.12 19.78 6.07
CA PRO A 124 -13.87 20.58 4.88
C PRO A 124 -12.56 21.40 4.94
#